data_AF-A0A453MN46-F1
#
_entry.id   AF-A0A453MN46-F1
#
_cell.length_a   1.000
_cell.length_b   1.000
_cell.length_c   1.000
_cell.angle_alpha   90.00
_cell.angle_beta   90.00
_cell.angle_gamma   90.00
#
_symmetry.space_group_name_H-M   'P 1'
#
loop_
_entity.id
_entity.type
_entity.pdbx_description
1 polymer ?
#
loop_
_entity_poly.entity_id
_entity_poly.type
_entity_poly.pdbx_seq_one_letter_code
_entity_poly.pdbx_strand_id
1 'polypeptide(L)'
;MSDLCSPMIVLLNDEADAFWCFERLMRRLRGNFRCTQQSVGVENQLQHLASIIQVLDPKLHDHLETLGGGDYLFAFRMFMVLFRRELSFGDSLYLWEMMWALEYDPDMFSTYEESGPATDRSAQGYKPRVKSTRQFGKYERANMKSATNGVDGPVPISVFLVASVLKENSQKLLQEARGLDDIIRILNNVNGNLDAKKACAGALKLHAKYLRKMQGKKA
;
A
#
# COMPACT_ATOMS: atom_id res chain seq x y z
N MET A 1 8.14 10.86 10.56
CA MET A 1 8.88 9.60 10.29
C MET A 1 9.19 8.81 11.57
N SER A 2 9.06 9.39 12.76
CA SER A 2 9.27 8.69 14.05
C SER A 2 8.41 7.42 14.20
N ASP A 3 7.16 7.45 13.72
CA ASP A 3 6.26 6.28 13.68
C ASP A 3 6.93 5.07 12.98
N LEU A 4 7.71 5.30 11.93
CA LEU A 4 8.42 4.25 11.16
C LEU A 4 9.75 3.86 11.80
N CYS A 5 10.42 4.80 12.47
CA CYS A 5 11.72 4.58 13.10
C CYS A 5 11.61 3.82 14.42
N SER A 6 10.57 4.10 15.21
CA SER A 6 10.39 3.53 16.55
C SER A 6 10.45 1.99 16.58
N PRO A 7 9.80 1.24 15.66
CA PRO A 7 9.92 -0.21 15.66
C PRO A 7 11.34 -0.72 15.36
N MET A 8 12.13 0.00 14.57
CA MET A 8 13.52 -0.39 14.28
C MET A 8 14.38 -0.28 15.53
N ILE A 9 14.26 0.83 16.26
CA ILE A 9 15.00 1.08 17.50
C ILE A 9 14.60 0.09 18.60
N VAL A 10 13.32 -0.27 18.69
CA VAL A 10 12.83 -1.21 19.72
C VAL A 10 13.25 -2.66 19.41
N LEU A 11 13.34 -3.03 18.13
CA LEU A 11 13.65 -4.39 17.71
C LEU A 11 15.17 -4.68 17.71
N LEU A 12 15.98 -3.69 17.36
CA LEU A 12 17.42 -3.85 17.13
C LEU A 12 18.19 -3.22 18.28
N ASN A 13 19.04 -4.03 18.94
CA ASN A 13 19.83 -3.58 20.08
C ASN A 13 20.98 -2.64 19.68
N ASP A 14 21.47 -2.76 18.45
CA ASP A 14 22.55 -1.94 17.92
C ASP A 14 21.98 -0.75 17.13
N GLU A 15 22.49 0.45 17.42
CA GLU A 15 22.02 1.69 16.79
C GLU A 15 22.36 1.76 15.30
N ALA A 16 23.50 1.21 14.89
CA ALA A 16 23.90 1.19 13.48
C ALA A 16 23.00 0.23 12.68
N ASP A 17 22.69 -0.94 13.23
CA ASP A 17 21.71 -1.87 12.62
C ASP A 17 20.32 -1.20 12.50
N ALA A 18 19.86 -0.56 13.58
CA ALA A 18 18.59 0.19 13.58
C ALA A 18 18.56 1.29 12.52
N PHE A 19 19.66 2.05 12.39
CA PHE A 19 19.82 3.09 11.40
C PHE A 19 19.75 2.51 9.98
N TRP A 20 20.49 1.46 9.65
CA TRP A 20 20.52 0.90 8.30
C TRP A 20 19.19 0.25 7.90
N CYS A 21 18.52 -0.43 8.83
CA CYS A 21 17.18 -0.95 8.60
C CYS A 21 16.17 0.19 8.35
N PHE A 22 16.23 1.26 9.15
CA PHE A 22 15.37 2.42 8.96
C PHE A 22 15.65 3.17 7.65
N GLU A 23 16.93 3.34 7.27
CA GLU A 23 17.34 3.97 6.01
C GLU A 23 16.76 3.21 4.82
N ARG A 24 16.87 1.87 4.82
CA ARG A 24 16.31 1.01 3.78
C ARG A 24 14.79 1.09 3.71
N LEU A 25 14.11 1.14 4.85
CA LEU A 25 12.67 1.37 4.92
C LEU A 25 12.29 2.73 4.29
N MET A 26 13.05 3.78 4.60
CA MET A 26 12.82 5.11 4.04
C MET A 26 13.10 5.18 2.54
N ARG A 27 14.06 4.42 2.00
CA ARG A 27 14.24 4.29 0.55
C ARG A 27 13.00 3.70 -0.13
N ARG A 28 12.43 2.63 0.44
CA ARG A 28 11.19 2.00 -0.07
C ARG A 28 10.03 2.99 -0.04
N LEU A 29 9.90 3.78 1.02
CA LEU A 29 8.82 4.74 1.21
C LEU A 29 9.09 6.12 0.61
N ARG A 30 10.25 6.32 -0.04
CA ARG A 30 10.68 7.63 -0.54
C ARG A 30 9.61 8.30 -1.40
N GLY A 31 8.90 7.51 -2.22
CA GLY A 31 7.79 7.99 -3.05
C GLY A 31 6.70 8.68 -2.23
N ASN A 32 6.30 8.09 -1.10
CA ASN A 32 5.25 8.61 -0.21
C ASN A 32 5.60 9.98 0.39
N PHE A 33 6.90 10.24 0.62
CA PHE A 33 7.38 11.50 1.21
C PHE A 33 7.79 12.54 0.17
N ARG A 34 7.67 12.27 -1.14
CA ARG A 34 7.88 13.29 -2.16
C ARG A 34 6.73 14.30 -2.10
N CYS A 35 7.08 15.55 -1.87
CA CYS A 35 6.17 16.67 -2.00
C CYS A 35 6.68 17.55 -3.13
N THR A 36 5.98 17.58 -4.26
CA THR A 36 6.29 18.50 -5.36
C THR A 36 5.25 19.62 -5.37
N GLN A 37 5.48 20.67 -6.16
CA GLN A 37 4.46 21.73 -6.34
C GLN A 37 3.17 21.22 -6.99
N GLN A 38 3.17 20.01 -7.56
CA GLN A 38 2.10 19.48 -8.42
C GLN A 38 1.48 18.18 -7.91
N SER A 39 2.13 17.46 -6.99
CA SER A 39 1.64 16.17 -6.51
C SER A 39 2.10 15.85 -5.07
N VAL A 40 1.26 15.11 -4.36
CA VAL A 40 1.57 14.56 -3.02
C VAL A 40 1.96 13.09 -3.17
N GLY A 41 3.00 12.64 -2.47
CA GLY A 41 3.64 11.33 -2.71
C GLY A 41 2.74 10.09 -2.65
N VAL A 42 1.60 10.13 -1.94
CA VAL A 42 0.64 9.02 -1.86
C VAL A 42 -0.58 9.19 -2.76
N GLU A 43 -0.64 10.25 -3.56
CA GLU A 43 -1.78 10.57 -4.44
C GLU A 43 -2.12 9.42 -5.40
N ASN A 44 -1.11 8.81 -6.03
CA ASN A 44 -1.32 7.65 -6.90
C ASN A 44 -1.90 6.44 -6.14
N GLN A 45 -1.54 6.25 -4.86
CA GLN A 45 -2.09 5.16 -4.04
C GLN A 45 -3.56 5.41 -3.70
N LEU A 46 -3.92 6.68 -3.45
CA LEU A 46 -5.31 7.10 -3.22
C LEU A 46 -6.17 6.97 -4.49
N GLN A 47 -5.64 7.36 -5.65
CA GLN A 47 -6.32 7.18 -6.94
C GLN A 47 -6.54 5.69 -7.25
N HIS A 48 -5.52 4.85 -7.07
CA HIS A 48 -5.68 3.40 -7.21
C HIS A 48 -6.70 2.84 -6.22
N LEU A 49 -6.71 3.33 -4.98
CA LEU A 49 -7.70 2.93 -3.98
C LEU A 49 -9.12 3.26 -4.46
N ALA A 50 -9.35 4.48 -4.94
CA ALA A 50 -10.63 4.92 -5.48
C ALA A 50 -11.10 4.00 -6.62
N SER A 51 -10.24 3.77 -7.63
CA SER A 51 -10.55 2.89 -8.76
C SER A 51 -10.83 1.45 -8.33
N ILE A 52 -10.06 0.92 -7.38
CA ILE A 52 -10.25 -0.43 -6.86
C ILE A 52 -11.58 -0.56 -6.13
N ILE A 53 -11.93 0.39 -5.26
CA ILE A 53 -13.21 0.37 -4.54
C ILE A 53 -14.36 0.52 -5.53
N GLN A 54 -14.28 1.42 -6.50
CA GLN A 54 -15.30 1.56 -7.55
C GLN A 54 -15.55 0.23 -8.29
N VAL A 55 -14.50 -0.56 -8.58
CA VAL A 55 -14.66 -1.87 -9.23
C VAL A 55 -15.19 -2.94 -8.28
N LEU A 56 -14.74 -2.95 -7.02
CA LEU A 56 -15.03 -4.04 -6.07
C LEU A 56 -16.35 -3.87 -5.33
N ASP A 57 -16.71 -2.63 -4.99
CA ASP A 57 -17.88 -2.19 -4.23
C ASP A 57 -18.33 -0.76 -4.67
N PRO A 58 -18.97 -0.64 -5.85
CA PRO A 58 -19.41 0.66 -6.37
C PRO A 58 -20.32 1.42 -5.41
N LYS A 59 -21.22 0.70 -4.71
CA LYS A 59 -22.15 1.31 -3.76
C LYS A 59 -21.42 2.05 -2.64
N LEU A 60 -20.33 1.48 -2.12
CA LEU A 60 -19.50 2.15 -1.12
C LEU A 60 -18.77 3.35 -1.73
N HIS A 61 -18.22 3.22 -2.94
CA HIS A 61 -17.54 4.32 -3.63
C HIS A 61 -18.45 5.53 -3.81
N ASP A 62 -19.62 5.32 -4.43
CA ASP A 62 -20.59 6.39 -4.74
C ASP A 62 -21.08 7.08 -3.46
N HIS A 63 -21.26 6.32 -2.38
CA HIS A 63 -21.62 6.88 -1.09
C HIS A 63 -20.52 7.77 -0.52
N LEU A 64 -19.26 7.30 -0.50
CA LEU A 64 -18.13 8.10 -0.02
C LEU A 64 -17.91 9.36 -0.86
N GLU A 65 -18.09 9.27 -2.18
CA GLU A 65 -18.01 10.42 -3.09
C GLU A 65 -19.10 11.45 -2.77
N THR A 66 -20.34 11.02 -2.57
CA THR A 66 -21.47 11.89 -2.21
C THR A 66 -21.24 12.63 -0.88
N LEU A 67 -20.48 12.03 0.04
CA LEU A 67 -20.11 12.62 1.33
C LEU A 67 -18.87 13.52 1.27
N GLY A 68 -18.29 13.74 0.09
CA GLY A 68 -17.07 14.54 -0.11
C GLY A 68 -15.77 13.81 0.22
N GLY A 69 -15.79 12.47 0.33
CA GLY A 69 -14.63 11.60 0.58
C GLY A 69 -14.17 10.79 -0.63
N GLY A 70 -14.49 11.23 -1.85
CA GLY A 70 -14.18 10.52 -3.10
C GLY A 70 -12.68 10.48 -3.46
N ASP A 71 -11.88 11.38 -2.88
CA ASP A 71 -10.42 11.40 -3.00
C ASP A 71 -9.69 10.50 -2.00
N TYR A 72 -10.45 9.89 -1.06
CA TYR A 72 -9.98 9.00 -0.02
C TYR A 72 -8.91 9.60 0.91
N LEU A 73 -8.82 10.92 1.05
CA LEU A 73 -7.78 11.57 1.87
C LEU A 73 -7.77 11.11 3.34
N PHE A 74 -8.88 10.61 3.87
CA PHE A 74 -8.94 9.99 5.20
C PHE A 74 -7.98 8.77 5.35
N ALA A 75 -7.58 8.13 4.25
CA ALA A 75 -6.65 7.00 4.24
C ALA A 75 -5.17 7.41 4.13
N PHE A 76 -4.88 8.70 3.94
CA PHE A 76 -3.52 9.24 3.76
C PHE A 76 -2.54 8.73 4.82
N ARG A 77 -2.97 8.74 6.09
CA ARG A 77 -2.15 8.31 7.23
C ARG A 77 -1.77 6.84 7.15
N MET A 78 -2.69 5.96 6.74
CA MET A 78 -2.44 4.52 6.63
C MET A 78 -1.29 4.22 5.64
N PHE A 79 -1.21 4.99 4.54
CA PHE A 79 -0.12 4.87 3.57
C PHE A 79 1.19 5.49 4.06
N MET A 80 1.12 6.67 4.67
CA MET A 80 2.32 7.42 5.09
C MET A 80 3.14 6.73 6.17
N VAL A 81 2.47 6.06 7.12
CA VAL A 81 3.14 5.39 8.24
C VAL A 81 2.90 3.88 8.25
N LEU A 82 2.57 3.29 7.10
CA LEU A 82 2.37 1.84 6.94
C LEU A 82 1.49 1.22 8.05
N PHE A 83 0.32 1.80 8.27
CA PHE A 83 -0.64 1.38 9.28
C PHE A 83 -0.16 1.43 10.74
N ARG A 84 0.98 2.07 11.04
CA ARG A 84 1.54 2.11 12.40
C ARG A 84 0.57 2.68 13.44
N ARG A 85 -0.34 3.57 13.05
CA ARG A 85 -1.32 4.17 14.00
C ARG A 85 -2.59 3.36 14.13
N GLU A 86 -2.78 2.39 13.24
CA GLU A 86 -3.94 1.51 13.14
C GLU A 86 -3.68 0.18 13.86
N LEU A 87 -2.41 -0.22 13.97
CA LEU A 87 -1.98 -1.51 14.49
C LEU A 87 -1.34 -1.41 15.88
N SER A 88 -1.43 -2.52 16.63
CA SER A 88 -0.55 -2.75 17.78
C SER A 88 0.92 -2.84 17.34
N PHE A 89 1.86 -2.78 18.28
CA PHE A 89 3.29 -2.89 17.96
C PHE A 89 3.60 -4.24 17.28
N GLY A 90 3.14 -5.35 17.87
CA GLY A 90 3.35 -6.69 17.32
C GLY A 90 2.68 -6.88 15.95
N ASP A 91 1.45 -6.39 15.79
CA ASP A 91 0.75 -6.45 14.51
C ASP A 91 1.41 -5.59 13.42
N SER A 92 2.06 -4.47 13.81
CA SER A 92 2.84 -3.64 12.87
C SER A 92 3.99 -4.44 12.29
N LEU A 93 4.79 -5.10 13.14
CA LEU A 93 5.91 -5.93 12.71
C LEU A 93 5.43 -7.07 11.81
N TYR A 94 4.40 -7.81 12.25
CA TYR A 94 3.81 -8.90 11.48
C TYR A 94 3.32 -8.44 10.10
N LEU A 95 2.61 -7.31 10.03
CA LEU A 95 2.12 -6.79 8.76
C LEU A 95 3.27 -6.39 7.83
N TRP A 96 4.30 -5.73 8.36
CA TRP A 96 5.43 -5.27 7.57
C TRP A 96 6.24 -6.42 6.98
N GLU A 97 6.58 -7.43 7.79
CA GLU A 97 7.27 -8.64 7.32
C GLU A 97 6.51 -9.32 6.17
N MET A 98 5.20 -9.44 6.35
CA MET A 98 4.32 -10.05 5.38
C MET A 98 4.19 -9.22 4.10
N MET A 99 4.07 -7.88 4.20
CA MET A 99 4.06 -6.99 3.03
C MET A 99 5.36 -7.13 2.24
N TRP A 100 6.52 -7.11 2.92
CA TRP A 100 7.81 -7.24 2.27
C TRP A 100 8.00 -8.62 1.62
N ALA A 101 7.50 -9.69 2.23
CA ALA A 101 7.54 -11.03 1.65
C ALA A 101 6.62 -11.19 0.43
N LEU A 102 5.45 -10.54 0.45
CA LEU A 102 4.49 -10.57 -0.66
C LEU A 102 5.02 -9.80 -1.89
N GLU A 103 5.63 -8.65 -1.65
CA GLU A 103 6.20 -7.73 -2.65
C GLU A 103 7.70 -7.95 -2.86
N TYR A 104 8.22 -9.13 -2.50
CA TYR A 104 9.63 -9.42 -2.65
C TYR A 104 10.01 -9.48 -4.14
N ASP A 105 11.00 -8.69 -4.51
CA ASP A 105 11.65 -8.69 -5.82
C ASP A 105 13.15 -8.95 -5.62
N PRO A 106 13.75 -9.99 -6.25
CA PRO A 106 15.17 -10.26 -6.15
C PRO A 106 16.07 -9.13 -6.66
N ASP A 107 15.61 -8.30 -7.59
CA ASP A 107 16.36 -7.15 -8.12
C ASP A 107 16.12 -5.86 -7.30
N MET A 108 15.25 -5.91 -6.28
CA MET A 108 14.91 -4.77 -5.43
C MET A 108 16.16 -4.11 -4.81
N PHE A 109 17.18 -4.91 -4.52
CA PHE A 109 18.45 -4.43 -3.95
C PHE A 109 19.23 -3.54 -4.91
N SER A 110 19.19 -3.83 -6.21
CA SER A 110 19.87 -3.03 -7.23
C SER A 110 19.29 -1.62 -7.31
N THR A 111 17.98 -1.49 -7.18
CA THR A 111 17.27 -0.20 -7.11
C THR A 111 17.67 0.63 -5.89
N TYR A 112 18.16 0.01 -4.82
CA TYR A 112 18.62 0.72 -3.62
C TYR A 112 20.07 1.17 -3.70
N GLU A 113 20.91 0.60 -4.56
CA GLU A 113 22.31 1.01 -4.72
C GLU A 113 22.48 2.23 -5.64
N GLU A 114 21.50 2.52 -6.51
CA GLU A 114 21.49 3.71 -7.36
C GLU A 114 21.38 5.00 -6.52
N SER A 115 22.56 5.51 -6.14
CA SER A 115 22.74 6.72 -5.33
C SER A 115 23.24 7.83 -6.24
N GLY A 116 22.33 8.50 -6.95
CA GLY A 116 22.64 9.71 -7.74
C GLY A 116 21.42 10.57 -8.03
N PRO A 117 21.57 11.90 -8.18
CA PRO A 117 20.52 12.71 -8.79
C PRO A 117 20.30 12.18 -10.21
N ALA A 118 19.04 12.12 -10.64
CA ALA A 118 18.64 11.72 -11.98
C ALA A 118 19.26 12.69 -13.00
N THR A 119 20.51 12.44 -13.37
CA THR A 119 21.12 12.97 -14.57
C THR A 119 20.76 12.00 -15.68
N ASP A 120 20.30 12.58 -16.79
CA ASP A 120 19.87 11.90 -18.01
C ASP A 120 20.84 10.82 -18.48
N ARG A 121 20.69 9.61 -17.94
CA ARG A 121 21.15 8.38 -18.56
C ARG A 121 19.93 7.51 -18.79
N SER A 122 19.14 7.96 -19.76
CA SER A 122 18.24 7.08 -20.46
C SER A 122 19.01 5.85 -20.98
N ALA A 123 18.40 4.68 -20.79
CA ALA A 123 18.54 3.53 -21.67
C ALA A 123 19.91 2.81 -21.75
N GLN A 124 20.50 2.41 -20.62
CA GLN A 124 21.36 1.22 -20.61
C GLN A 124 20.80 0.16 -19.68
N GLY A 125 20.10 -0.79 -20.31
CA GLY A 125 19.26 -1.78 -19.67
C GLY A 125 20.00 -2.61 -18.62
N TYR A 126 19.61 -2.41 -17.37
CA TYR A 126 19.70 -3.47 -16.38
C TYR A 126 18.76 -4.58 -16.84
N LYS A 127 19.31 -5.63 -17.47
CA LYS A 127 18.55 -6.84 -17.72
C LYS A 127 18.40 -7.56 -16.38
N PRO A 128 17.18 -7.69 -15.83
CA PRO A 128 16.97 -8.43 -14.60
C PRO A 128 17.57 -9.83 -14.78
N ARG A 129 18.52 -10.20 -13.92
CA ARG A 129 19.25 -11.48 -14.02
C ARG A 129 18.42 -12.62 -13.43
N VAL A 130 17.10 -12.48 -13.44
CA VAL A 130 16.18 -13.41 -12.77
C VAL A 130 15.89 -14.58 -13.69
N LYS A 131 16.54 -15.71 -13.38
CA LYS A 131 16.39 -16.97 -14.11
C LYS A 131 15.01 -17.63 -13.95
N SER A 132 14.19 -17.17 -12.99
CA SER A 132 12.88 -17.77 -12.71
C SER A 132 11.94 -16.81 -11.98
N THR A 133 10.72 -16.66 -12.48
CA THR A 133 9.64 -15.92 -11.80
C THR A 133 9.28 -16.49 -10.43
N ARG A 134 9.73 -17.71 -10.08
CA ARG A 134 9.49 -18.34 -8.77
C ARG A 134 10.20 -17.63 -7.61
N GLN A 135 11.23 -16.82 -7.89
CA GLN A 135 11.98 -16.08 -6.88
C GLN A 135 11.23 -14.86 -6.34
N PHE A 136 10.23 -14.36 -7.07
CA PHE A 136 9.40 -13.23 -6.65
C PHE A 136 8.36 -13.65 -5.61
N GLY A 137 8.00 -12.69 -4.76
CA GLY A 137 6.91 -12.78 -3.80
C GLY A 137 5.59 -13.18 -4.48
N LYS A 138 4.69 -13.84 -3.74
CA LYS A 138 3.43 -14.37 -4.30
C LYS A 138 2.58 -13.26 -4.93
N TYR A 139 2.52 -12.09 -4.29
CA TYR A 139 1.76 -10.95 -4.79
C TYR A 139 2.43 -10.35 -6.02
N GLU A 140 3.75 -10.15 -5.97
CA GLU A 140 4.52 -9.60 -7.08
C GLU A 140 4.38 -10.46 -8.36
N ARG A 141 4.45 -11.78 -8.23
CA ARG A 141 4.19 -12.72 -9.34
C ARG A 141 2.80 -12.58 -9.96
N ALA A 142 1.79 -12.32 -9.14
CA ALA A 142 0.41 -12.16 -9.61
C ALA A 142 0.22 -10.80 -10.31
N ASN A 143 0.87 -9.76 -9.80
CA ASN A 143 0.90 -8.43 -10.42
C ASN A 143 1.59 -8.45 -11.78
N MET A 144 2.78 -9.05 -11.90
CA MET A 144 3.51 -9.12 -13.18
C MET A 144 2.72 -9.83 -14.29
N LYS A 145 1.94 -10.85 -13.95
CA LYS A 145 1.04 -11.54 -14.91
C LYS A 145 -0.12 -10.66 -15.40
N SER A 146 -0.48 -9.63 -14.64
CA SER A 146 -1.57 -8.70 -14.96
C SER A 146 -1.06 -7.40 -15.60
N ALA A 147 0.16 -6.96 -15.26
CA ALA A 147 0.77 -5.69 -15.66
C ALA A 147 1.16 -5.63 -17.13
N THR A 148 1.22 -6.76 -17.85
CA THR A 148 1.47 -6.79 -19.29
C THR A 148 0.38 -6.09 -20.13
N ASN A 149 -0.71 -5.60 -19.53
CA ASN A 149 -1.89 -5.12 -20.26
C ASN A 149 -2.60 -3.90 -19.62
N GLY A 150 -1.90 -3.07 -18.84
CA GLY A 150 -2.46 -1.86 -18.19
C GLY A 150 -1.48 -0.68 -18.19
N VAL A 151 -2.00 0.55 -18.29
CA VAL A 151 -1.21 1.79 -18.38
C VAL A 151 -0.61 2.18 -17.02
N ASP A 152 -1.22 1.74 -15.92
CA ASP A 152 -0.75 1.97 -14.55
C ASP A 152 0.03 0.73 -14.06
N GLY A 153 1.22 0.96 -13.51
CA GLY A 153 2.13 -0.09 -13.04
C GLY A 153 1.58 -0.97 -11.90
N PRO A 154 2.40 -1.88 -11.32
CA PRO A 154 1.93 -2.78 -10.28
C PRO A 154 1.44 -2.00 -9.05
N VAL A 155 0.17 -2.22 -8.66
CA VAL A 155 -0.42 -1.58 -7.48
C VAL A 155 0.16 -2.22 -6.21
N PRO A 156 0.66 -1.45 -5.23
CA PRO A 156 1.15 -2.00 -3.96
C PRO A 156 0.07 -2.73 -3.15
N ILE A 157 0.45 -3.76 -2.39
CA ILE A 157 -0.46 -4.50 -1.51
C ILE A 157 -1.07 -3.58 -0.43
N SER A 158 -0.38 -2.49 -0.06
CA SER A 158 -0.89 -1.48 0.88
C SER A 158 -2.24 -0.91 0.45
N VAL A 159 -2.48 -0.75 -0.87
CA VAL A 159 -3.75 -0.26 -1.40
C VAL A 159 -4.87 -1.26 -1.14
N PHE A 160 -4.61 -2.56 -1.32
CA PHE A 160 -5.57 -3.61 -0.99
C PHE A 160 -5.76 -3.82 0.51
N LEU A 161 -4.75 -3.51 1.33
CA LEU A 161 -4.87 -3.47 2.78
C LEU A 161 -5.84 -2.38 3.22
N VAL A 162 -5.71 -1.16 2.70
CA VAL A 162 -6.67 -0.08 2.97
C VAL A 162 -8.06 -0.48 2.48
N ALA A 163 -8.17 -1.04 1.27
CA ALA A 163 -9.45 -1.52 0.75
C ALA A 163 -10.09 -2.59 1.66
N SER A 164 -9.28 -3.46 2.29
CA SER A 164 -9.76 -4.43 3.26
C SER A 164 -10.32 -3.77 4.51
N VAL A 165 -9.66 -2.73 5.04
CA VAL A 165 -10.14 -1.96 6.20
C VAL A 165 -11.47 -1.29 5.89
N LEU A 166 -11.60 -0.67 4.71
CA LEU A 166 -12.84 -0.03 4.27
C LEU A 166 -13.96 -1.05 4.12
N LYS A 167 -13.66 -2.21 3.53
CA LYS A 167 -14.66 -3.26 3.36
C LYS A 167 -15.15 -3.82 4.70
N GLU A 168 -14.27 -3.95 5.69
CA GLU A 168 -14.66 -4.39 7.03
C GLU A 168 -15.62 -3.41 7.72
N ASN A 169 -15.46 -2.12 7.44
CA ASN A 169 -16.30 -1.05 7.98
C ASN A 169 -17.42 -0.62 7.02
N SER A 170 -17.62 -1.30 5.89
CA SER A 170 -18.50 -0.81 4.82
C SER A 170 -19.95 -0.66 5.27
N GLN A 171 -20.45 -1.60 6.07
CA GLN A 171 -21.81 -1.54 6.62
C GLN A 171 -22.00 -0.30 7.51
N LYS A 172 -21.05 -0.04 8.41
CA LYS A 172 -21.11 1.14 9.28
C LYS A 172 -20.99 2.43 8.48
N LEU A 173 -20.06 2.49 7.51
CA LEU A 173 -19.91 3.64 6.62
C LEU A 173 -21.21 3.94 5.87
N LEU A 174 -21.83 2.93 5.24
CA LEU A 174 -23.08 3.10 4.50
C LEU A 174 -24.29 3.49 5.37
N GLN A 175 -24.34 3.02 6.61
CA GLN A 175 -25.49 3.23 7.49
C GLN A 175 -25.38 4.51 8.31
N GLU A 176 -24.20 4.80 8.85
CA GLU A 176 -23.98 5.83 9.87
C GLU A 176 -23.33 7.11 9.30
N ALA A 177 -22.55 7.03 8.21
CA ALA A 177 -21.88 8.22 7.70
C ALA A 177 -22.87 9.16 6.99
N ARG A 178 -22.83 10.44 7.36
CA ARG A 178 -23.61 11.52 6.75
C ARG A 178 -22.75 12.67 6.26
N GLY A 179 -21.44 12.62 6.52
CA GLY A 179 -20.44 13.53 5.97
C GLY A 179 -19.02 13.01 6.18
N LEU A 180 -18.04 13.78 5.70
CA LEU A 180 -16.62 13.44 5.80
C LEU A 180 -16.15 13.22 7.25
N ASP A 181 -16.63 14.01 8.19
CA ASP A 181 -16.26 13.89 9.61
C ASP A 181 -16.70 12.55 10.22
N ASP A 182 -17.88 12.04 9.82
CA ASP A 182 -18.34 10.73 10.26
C ASP A 182 -17.47 9.61 9.69
N ILE A 183 -17.05 9.72 8.42
CA ILE A 183 -16.13 8.75 7.79
C ILE A 183 -14.83 8.70 8.60
N ILE A 184 -14.24 9.86 8.88
CA ILE A 184 -13.00 9.97 9.64
C ILE A 184 -13.18 9.40 11.05
N ARG A 185 -14.30 9.71 11.73
CA ARG A 185 -14.61 9.18 13.06
C ARG A 185 -14.74 7.65 13.06
N ILE A 186 -15.48 7.08 12.11
CA ILE A 186 -15.69 5.63 11.99
C ILE A 186 -14.35 4.93 11.77
N LEU A 187 -13.51 5.45 10.88
CA LEU A 187 -12.20 4.84 10.60
C LEU A 187 -11.19 5.07 11.72
N ASN A 188 -11.27 6.17 12.46
CA ASN A 188 -10.42 6.38 13.64
C ASN A 188 -10.70 5.41 14.79
N ASN A 189 -11.90 4.82 14.87
CA ASN A 189 -12.18 3.75 15.85
C ASN A 189 -11.37 2.47 15.59
N VAL A 190 -10.76 2.34 14.40
CA VAL A 190 -9.87 1.24 14.05
C VAL A 190 -8.46 1.45 14.64
N ASN A 191 -8.14 2.66 15.11
CA ASN A 191 -6.79 3.01 15.60
C ASN A 191 -6.35 2.11 16.76
N GLY A 192 -5.20 1.47 16.61
CA GLY A 192 -4.62 0.54 17.59
C GLY A 192 -5.30 -0.84 17.69
N ASN A 193 -6.42 -1.06 17.00
CA ASN A 193 -7.26 -2.27 17.13
C ASN A 193 -7.40 -3.05 15.81
N LEU A 194 -6.66 -2.67 14.75
CA LEU A 194 -6.69 -3.39 13.49
C LEU A 194 -5.99 -4.76 13.63
N ASP A 195 -6.69 -5.83 13.24
CA ASP A 195 -6.10 -7.17 13.14
C ASP A 195 -5.32 -7.29 11.82
N ALA A 196 -3.99 -7.32 11.89
CA ALA A 196 -3.12 -7.38 10.71
C ALA A 196 -3.36 -8.63 9.86
N LYS A 197 -3.60 -9.78 10.50
CA LYS A 197 -3.79 -11.06 9.80
C LYS A 197 -5.10 -11.07 9.02
N LYS A 198 -6.18 -10.58 9.64
CA LYS A 198 -7.49 -10.41 8.99
C LYS A 198 -7.41 -9.40 7.85
N ALA A 199 -6.77 -8.25 8.08
CA ALA A 199 -6.58 -7.22 7.06
C ALA A 199 -5.82 -7.77 5.84
N CYS A 200 -4.72 -8.51 6.04
CA CYS A 200 -4.01 -9.16 4.95
C CYS A 200 -4.87 -10.19 4.21
N ALA A 201 -5.50 -11.11 4.94
CA ALA A 201 -6.30 -12.14 4.33
C ALA A 201 -7.44 -11.53 3.48
N GLY A 202 -8.02 -10.43 3.95
CA GLY A 202 -8.97 -9.62 3.19
C GLY A 202 -8.35 -8.96 1.96
N ALA A 203 -7.18 -8.33 2.09
CA ALA A 203 -6.44 -7.70 1.00
C ALA A 203 -6.14 -8.67 -0.14
N LEU A 204 -5.60 -9.85 0.17
CA LEU A 204 -5.29 -10.88 -0.84
C LEU A 204 -6.55 -11.40 -1.55
N LYS A 205 -7.67 -11.54 -0.82
CA LYS A 205 -8.97 -11.91 -1.41
C LYS A 205 -9.49 -10.81 -2.34
N LEU A 206 -9.35 -9.55 -1.94
CA LEU A 206 -9.78 -8.40 -2.76
C LEU A 206 -8.94 -8.26 -4.01
N HIS A 207 -7.62 -8.43 -3.92
CA HIS A 207 -6.72 -8.45 -5.07
C HIS A 207 -7.11 -9.52 -6.08
N ALA A 208 -7.30 -10.77 -5.63
CA ALA A 208 -7.75 -11.85 -6.51
C ALA A 208 -9.12 -11.55 -7.15
N LYS A 209 -10.06 -10.96 -6.41
CA LYS A 209 -11.38 -10.56 -6.93
C LYS A 209 -11.25 -9.43 -7.97
N TYR A 210 -10.37 -8.47 -7.72
CA TYR A 210 -10.11 -7.33 -8.62
C TYR A 210 -9.52 -7.82 -9.95
N LEU A 211 -8.49 -8.67 -9.90
CA LEU A 211 -7.89 -9.24 -11.10
C LEU A 211 -8.89 -10.00 -11.97
N ARG A 212 -9.78 -10.81 -11.36
CA ARG A 212 -10.84 -11.52 -12.09
C ARG A 212 -11.82 -10.57 -12.78
N LYS A 213 -12.24 -9.49 -12.10
CA LYS A 213 -13.13 -8.47 -12.69
C LYS A 213 -12.46 -7.72 -13.84
N MET A 214 -11.18 -7.39 -13.70
CA MET A 214 -10.42 -6.71 -14.75
C MET A 214 -10.17 -7.60 -15.98
N GLN A 215 -10.07 -8.92 -15.80
CA GLN A 215 -10.01 -9.89 -16.91
C GLN A 215 -11.38 -10.09 -17.57
N GLY A 216 -12.47 -10.12 -16.79
CA GLY A 216 -13.83 -10.29 -17.31
C GLY A 216 -14.38 -9.09 -18.08
N LYS A 217 -13.85 -7.87 -17.86
CA LYS A 217 -14.15 -6.68 -18.68
C LYS A 217 -13.49 -6.69 -20.07
N LYS A 218 -12.62 -7.68 -20.36
CA LYS A 218 -11.84 -7.78 -21.62
C LYS A 218 -12.41 -8.79 -22.62
N ALA A 219 -13.62 -9.31 -22.39
CA ALA A 219 -14.37 -10.18 -23.30
C ALA A 219 -15.68 -9.51 -23.69
#